data_AF-A0A6H9YMV9-F1
#
_entry.id   AF-A0A6H9YMV9-F1
#
_cell.length_a   1.000
_cell.length_b   1.000
_cell.length_c   1.000
_cell.angle_alpha   90.00
_cell.angle_beta   90.00
_cell.angle_gamma   90.00
#
_symmetry.space_group_name_H-M   'P 1'
#
loop_
_entity.id
_entity.type
_entity.pdbx_description
1 polymer ?
#
loop_
_entity_poly.entity_id
_entity_poly.type
_entity_poly.pdbx_seq_one_letter_code
_entity_poly.pdbx_strand_id
1 'polypeptide(L)'
;MGDLRDFLLARLDEDAAEIAKQPDQTGEPGGIGIWSSGDAISNTEYLIISKTRALAEVEAKRQIVEEHRAEGGSCRACTTDGELEVSWDGEQEETRWVRNPVVAPCLTVRALASIYIETSSDRGN
;
A
#
# COMPACT_ATOMS: atom_id res chain seq x y z
N MET A 1 -14.85 -8.86 12.62
CA MET A 1 -13.52 -8.54 12.05
C MET A 1 -13.75 -7.42 11.05
N GLY A 2 -13.18 -6.23 11.28
CA GLY A 2 -13.27 -5.13 10.33
C GLY A 2 -12.53 -5.49 9.03
N ASP A 3 -13.00 -4.96 7.91
CA ASP A 3 -12.36 -5.14 6.61
C ASP A 3 -10.94 -4.55 6.65
N LEU A 4 -9.93 -5.32 6.20
CA LEU A 4 -8.53 -4.88 6.15
C LEU A 4 -8.37 -3.61 5.32
N ARG A 5 -9.23 -3.43 4.31
CA ARG A 5 -9.31 -2.21 3.50
C ARG A 5 -9.64 -0.99 4.37
N ASP A 6 -10.69 -1.07 5.19
CA ASP A 6 -11.13 0.05 6.03
C ASP A 6 -10.05 0.43 7.06
N PHE A 7 -9.37 -0.58 7.63
CA PHE A 7 -8.21 -0.37 8.50
C PHE A 7 -7.08 0.39 7.77
N LEU A 8 -6.74 -0.03 6.55
CA LEU A 8 -5.70 0.64 5.75
C LEU A 8 -6.06 2.08 5.40
N LEU A 9 -7.30 2.33 4.98
CA LEU A 9 -7.76 3.68 4.65
C LEU A 9 -7.70 4.60 5.87
N ALA A 10 -8.09 4.12 7.05
CA ALA A 10 -7.98 4.88 8.29
C ALA A 10 -6.51 5.21 8.64
N ARG A 11 -5.57 4.26 8.45
CA ARG A 11 -4.15 4.53 8.66
C ARG A 11 -3.57 5.52 7.64
N LEU A 12 -4.02 5.47 6.40
CA LEU A 12 -3.61 6.44 5.37
C LEU A 12 -4.20 7.84 5.63
N ASP A 13 -5.37 7.95 6.28
CA ASP A 13 -5.90 9.22 6.79
C ASP A 13 -5.01 9.79 7.90
N GLU A 14 -4.59 8.95 8.85
CA GLU A 14 -3.65 9.33 9.92
C GLU A 14 -2.30 9.79 9.34
N ASP A 15 -1.70 9.03 8.42
CA ASP A 15 -0.43 9.39 7.77
C ASP A 15 -0.52 10.75 7.06
N ALA A 16 -1.60 10.99 6.30
CA ALA A 16 -1.82 12.27 5.63
C ALA A 16 -1.92 13.42 6.63
N ALA A 17 -2.63 13.22 7.74
CA ALA A 17 -2.77 14.23 8.79
C ALA A 17 -1.45 14.54 9.48
N GLU A 18 -0.61 13.53 9.77
CA GLU A 18 0.72 13.73 10.35
C GLU A 18 1.66 14.46 9.38
N ILE A 19 1.66 14.09 8.10
CA ILE A 19 2.43 14.80 7.06
C ILE A 19 1.97 16.25 6.94
N ALA A 20 0.66 16.52 7.00
CA ALA A 20 0.12 17.86 6.86
C ALA A 20 0.60 18.84 7.94
N LYS A 21 0.88 18.35 9.16
CA LYS A 21 1.45 19.13 10.28
C LYS A 21 2.89 19.58 10.04
N GLN A 22 3.62 18.90 9.16
CA GLN A 22 5.01 19.25 8.86
C GLN A 22 5.07 20.51 7.98
N PRO A 23 6.03 21.42 8.23
CA PRO A 23 6.24 22.57 7.36
C PRO A 23 6.69 22.12 5.97
N ASP A 24 6.25 22.84 4.94
CA ASP A 24 6.78 22.66 3.59
C ASP A 24 8.26 23.06 3.59
N GLN A 25 9.14 22.09 3.44
CA GLN A 25 10.55 22.37 3.23
C GLN A 25 10.76 22.81 1.77
N THR A 26 10.41 24.05 1.47
CA THR A 26 10.82 24.73 0.25
C THR A 26 12.28 25.15 0.40
N GLY A 27 13.20 24.22 0.18
CA GLY A 27 14.64 24.47 0.26
C GLY A 27 15.42 23.42 -0.53
N GLU A 28 15.57 23.68 -1.83
CA GLU A 28 16.39 22.97 -2.81
C GLU A 28 16.08 21.47 -3.06
N PRO A 29 15.80 21.08 -4.33
CA PRO A 29 15.70 19.67 -4.72
C PRO A 29 17.10 19.06 -4.70
N GLY A 30 17.55 18.58 -3.55
CA GLY A 30 18.85 17.90 -3.41
C GLY A 30 19.54 17.99 -2.05
N GLY A 31 18.97 18.67 -1.05
CA GLY A 31 19.61 18.83 0.25
C GLY A 31 19.31 17.71 1.24
N ILE A 32 20.34 17.01 1.74
CA ILE A 32 20.28 16.33 3.03
C ILE A 32 20.22 17.43 4.10
N GLY A 33 19.01 17.74 4.57
CA GLY A 33 18.81 18.70 5.65
C GLY A 33 18.98 18.03 7.01
N ILE A 34 19.95 18.51 7.80
CA ILE A 34 20.09 18.13 9.20
C ILE A 34 18.99 18.88 9.98
N TRP A 35 18.07 18.16 10.61
CA TRP A 35 17.27 18.73 11.69
C TRP A 35 18.20 18.98 12.88
N SER A 36 18.81 20.16 12.93
CA SER A 36 19.46 20.67 14.13
C SER A 36 18.36 21.23 15.04
N SER A 37 17.56 20.36 15.66
CA SER A 37 17.04 20.71 16.98
C SER A 37 18.26 20.73 17.92
N GLY A 38 18.49 21.87 18.57
CA GLY A 38 19.54 21.97 19.58
C GLY A 38 19.49 20.78 20.54
N ASP A 39 20.67 20.26 20.83
CA ASP A 39 21.01 19.11 21.67
C ASP A 39 21.14 17.74 20.97
N ALA A 40 22.40 17.29 20.96
CA ALA A 40 22.93 15.97 20.64
C ALA A 40 22.77 15.46 19.20
N ILE A 41 23.89 15.56 18.47
CA ILE A 41 24.19 14.82 17.24
C ILE A 41 24.06 13.32 17.52
N SER A 42 22.90 12.72 17.23
CA SER A 42 22.86 11.35 16.73
C SER A 42 22.96 11.46 15.21
N ASN A 43 23.99 10.87 14.62
CA ASN A 43 24.16 10.76 13.16
C ASN A 43 23.07 9.86 12.55
N THR A 44 21.83 10.34 12.57
CA THR A 44 20.71 9.72 11.89
C THR A 44 20.36 10.64 10.75
N GLU A 45 21.00 10.42 9.60
CA GLU A 45 20.62 11.07 8.35
C GLU A 45 19.18 10.63 8.03
N TYR A 46 18.21 11.44 8.39
CA TYR A 46 16.84 11.22 7.96
C TYR A 46 16.72 11.65 6.51
N LEU A 47 16.33 10.72 5.63
CA LEU A 47 15.89 11.06 4.28
C LEU A 47 14.66 11.97 4.39
N ILE A 48 14.86 13.26 4.14
CA ILE A 48 13.76 14.21 4.08
C ILE A 48 13.04 13.98 2.75
N ILE A 49 11.88 13.34 2.81
CA ILE A 49 10.96 13.29 1.69
C ILE A 49 10.20 14.62 1.66
N SER A 50 10.16 15.28 0.50
CA SER A 50 9.32 16.47 0.30
C SER A 50 7.87 16.17 0.72
N LYS A 51 7.24 17.08 1.47
CA LYS A 51 5.83 16.97 1.91
C LYS A 51 4.90 16.62 0.74
N THR A 52 5.09 17.28 -0.41
CA THR A 52 4.33 17.02 -1.64
C THR A 52 4.48 15.58 -2.11
N ARG A 53 5.71 15.03 -2.08
CA ARG A 53 5.96 13.64 -2.46
C ARG A 53 5.34 12.66 -1.47
N ALA A 54 5.47 12.92 -0.17
CA ALA A 54 4.88 12.06 0.86
C ALA A 54 3.35 12.00 0.75
N LEU A 55 2.68 13.14 0.51
CA LEU A 55 1.24 13.17 0.26
C LEU A 55 0.85 12.45 -1.04
N ALA A 56 1.65 12.59 -2.11
CA ALA A 56 1.42 11.86 -3.35
C ALA A 56 1.56 10.34 -3.16
N GLU A 57 2.50 9.88 -2.33
CA GLU A 57 2.65 8.47 -1.99
C GLU A 57 1.46 7.94 -1.18
N VAL A 58 0.90 8.73 -0.26
CA VAL A 58 -0.35 8.37 0.44
C VAL A 58 -1.52 8.23 -0.54
N GLU A 59 -1.68 9.18 -1.46
CA GLU A 59 -2.74 9.13 -2.46
C GLU A 59 -2.58 7.91 -3.40
N ALA A 60 -1.36 7.61 -3.84
CA ALA A 60 -1.09 6.41 -4.64
C ALA A 60 -1.47 5.13 -3.89
N LYS A 61 -1.16 5.04 -2.59
CA LYS A 61 -1.56 3.89 -1.75
C LYS A 61 -3.08 3.78 -1.62
N ARG A 62 -3.82 4.90 -1.48
CA ARG A 62 -5.30 4.88 -1.47
C ARG A 62 -5.87 4.32 -2.76
N GLN A 63 -5.32 4.75 -3.89
CA GLN A 63 -5.76 4.27 -5.21
C GLN A 63 -5.55 2.75 -5.35
N ILE A 64 -4.39 2.23 -4.93
CA ILE A 64 -4.14 0.79 -4.91
C ILE A 64 -5.17 0.06 -4.02
N VAL A 65 -5.46 0.60 -2.83
CA VAL A 65 -6.43 -0.02 -1.91
C VAL A 65 -7.84 -0.07 -2.52
N GLU A 66 -8.26 0.99 -3.23
CA GLU A 66 -9.57 1.01 -3.90
C GLU A 66 -9.64 0.09 -5.12
N GLU A 67 -8.59 0.08 -5.95
CA GLU A 67 -8.51 -0.81 -7.12
C GLU A 67 -8.55 -2.29 -6.72
N HIS A 68 -7.92 -2.64 -5.59
CA HIS A 68 -7.85 -4.00 -5.08
C HIS A 68 -9.01 -4.38 -4.13
N ARG A 69 -10.13 -3.64 -4.15
CA ARG A 69 -11.29 -3.93 -3.32
C ARG A 69 -11.87 -5.33 -3.58
N ALA A 70 -12.46 -5.92 -2.54
CA ALA A 70 -13.13 -7.20 -2.66
C ALA A 70 -14.48 -7.03 -3.38
N GLU A 71 -14.68 -7.76 -4.47
CA GLU A 71 -15.97 -7.91 -5.14
C GLU A 71 -16.37 -9.38 -5.07
N GLY A 72 -17.36 -9.71 -4.24
CA GLY A 72 -17.81 -11.09 -4.02
C GLY A 72 -16.78 -11.99 -3.34
N GLY A 73 -15.87 -11.43 -2.54
CA GLY A 73 -14.80 -12.18 -1.85
C GLY A 73 -13.50 -12.34 -2.64
N SER A 74 -13.46 -11.85 -3.89
CA SER A 74 -12.26 -11.87 -4.74
C SER A 74 -11.80 -10.46 -5.09
N CYS A 75 -10.49 -10.30 -5.27
CA CYS A 75 -9.88 -9.09 -5.81
C CYS A 75 -9.80 -9.23 -7.33
N ARG A 76 -10.49 -8.35 -8.07
CA ARG A 76 -10.49 -8.41 -9.55
C ARG A 76 -9.24 -7.81 -10.19
N ALA A 77 -8.54 -6.92 -9.48
CA ALA A 77 -7.28 -6.34 -9.94
C ALA A 77 -6.14 -7.36 -9.96
N CYS A 78 -6.22 -8.40 -9.13
CA CYS A 78 -5.24 -9.48 -9.11
C CYS A 78 -5.85 -10.75 -9.69
N THR A 79 -5.19 -11.34 -10.67
CA THR A 79 -5.58 -12.66 -11.20
C THR A 79 -4.50 -13.69 -10.92
N THR A 80 -4.88 -14.97 -10.89
CA THR A 80 -3.94 -16.08 -10.92
C THR A 80 -3.16 -16.08 -12.23
N ASP A 81 -2.09 -16.90 -12.27
CA ASP A 81 -1.52 -17.33 -13.53
C ASP A 81 -2.62 -17.98 -14.38
N GLY A 82 -2.47 -17.86 -15.70
CA GLY A 82 -3.43 -18.44 -16.63
C GLY A 82 -3.42 -19.95 -16.50
N GLU A 83 -4.60 -20.55 -16.51
CA GLU A 83 -4.77 -21.99 -16.70
C GLU A 83 -5.40 -22.22 -18.08
N LEU A 84 -5.00 -23.31 -18.73
CA LEU A 84 -5.59 -23.72 -19.99
C LEU A 84 -6.88 -24.50 -19.66
N GLU A 85 -8.03 -23.90 -19.90
CA GLU A 85 -9.31 -24.60 -19.83
C GLU A 85 -9.63 -25.20 -21.20
N VAL A 86 -9.97 -26.48 -21.19
CA VAL A 86 -10.47 -27.20 -22.35
C VAL A 86 -11.98 -27.38 -22.13
N SER A 87 -12.79 -26.75 -22.97
CA SER A 87 -14.24 -26.91 -22.97
C SER A 87 -14.71 -27.62 -24.24
N TRP A 88 -15.83 -28.32 -24.14
CA TRP A 88 -16.43 -29.03 -25.26
C TRP A 88 -17.83 -28.49 -25.51
N ASP A 89 -18.11 -28.03 -26.73
CA ASP A 89 -19.36 -27.36 -27.08
C ASP A 89 -20.41 -28.28 -27.72
N GLY A 90 -20.08 -29.56 -27.93
CA GLY A 90 -20.94 -30.50 -28.66
C GLY A 90 -20.35 -30.98 -29.98
N GLU A 91 -19.46 -30.20 -30.60
CA GLU A 91 -18.94 -30.45 -31.95
C GLU A 91 -17.42 -30.25 -32.04
N GLN A 92 -16.85 -29.33 -31.26
CA GLN A 92 -15.42 -29.03 -31.25
C GLN A 92 -14.88 -28.88 -29.83
N GLU A 93 -13.59 -29.18 -29.69
CA GLU A 93 -12.83 -28.86 -28.49
C GLU A 93 -12.35 -27.41 -28.59
N GLU A 94 -12.76 -26.57 -27.65
CA GLU A 94 -12.32 -25.19 -27.55
C GLU A 94 -11.36 -25.05 -26.36
N THR A 95 -10.15 -24.56 -26.64
CA THR A 95 -9.12 -24.30 -25.62
C THR A 95 -8.99 -22.81 -25.39
N ARG A 96 -9.14 -22.37 -24.13
CA ARG A 96 -9.01 -20.97 -23.74
C ARG A 96 -8.07 -20.81 -22.55
N TRP A 97 -7.25 -19.77 -22.59
CA TRP A 97 -6.48 -19.35 -21.42
C TRP A 97 -7.37 -18.51 -20.51
N VAL A 98 -7.62 -18.99 -19.29
CA VAL A 98 -8.45 -18.30 -18.30
C VAL A 98 -7.59 -17.86 -17.14
N ARG A 99 -7.83 -16.63 -16.67
CA ARG A 99 -7.23 -16.09 -15.44
C ARG A 99 -8.34 -15.82 -14.45
N ASN A 100 -8.22 -16.37 -13.24
CA ASN A 100 -9.24 -16.24 -12.22
C ASN A 100 -8.87 -15.13 -11.22
N PRO A 101 -9.83 -14.27 -10.80
CA PRO A 101 -9.59 -13.31 -9.72
C PRO A 101 -9.10 -14.01 -8.45
N VAL A 102 -8.09 -13.44 -7.78
CA VAL A 102 -7.56 -14.02 -6.53
C VAL A 102 -8.50 -13.75 -5.35
N VAL A 103 -8.43 -14.59 -4.32
CA VAL A 103 -9.20 -14.39 -3.08
C VAL A 103 -8.74 -13.12 -2.37
N ALA A 104 -9.69 -12.29 -1.93
CA ALA A 104 -9.42 -11.09 -1.16
C ALA A 104 -9.28 -11.38 0.35
N PRO A 105 -8.46 -10.62 1.10
CA PRO A 105 -7.55 -9.58 0.61
C PRO A 105 -6.35 -10.20 -0.11
N CYS A 106 -6.00 -9.65 -1.27
CA CYS A 106 -4.88 -10.11 -2.08
C CYS A 106 -3.53 -9.76 -1.44
N LEU A 107 -2.43 -10.37 -1.92
CA LEU A 107 -1.09 -10.15 -1.38
C LEU A 107 -0.65 -8.70 -1.41
N THR A 108 -1.02 -7.93 -2.45
CA THR A 108 -0.70 -6.49 -2.54
C THR A 108 -1.26 -5.71 -1.36
N VAL A 109 -2.54 -5.91 -1.03
CA VAL A 109 -3.20 -5.24 0.11
C VAL A 109 -2.61 -5.72 1.43
N ARG A 110 -2.29 -7.01 1.56
CA ARG A 110 -1.63 -7.54 2.77
C ARG A 110 -0.24 -6.96 2.97
N ALA A 111 0.54 -6.81 1.90
CA ALA A 111 1.87 -6.20 1.93
C ALA A 111 1.80 -4.71 2.28
N LEU A 112 0.79 -3.98 1.78
CA LEU A 112 0.55 -2.60 2.22
C LEU A 112 0.15 -2.52 3.69
N ALA A 113 -0.56 -3.53 4.23
CA ALA A 113 -0.94 -3.56 5.64
C ALA A 113 0.20 -3.93 6.59
N SER A 114 1.20 -4.67 6.13
CA SER A 114 2.25 -5.21 7.02
C SER A 114 3.00 -4.12 7.77
N ILE A 115 3.23 -2.96 7.14
CA ILE A 115 3.89 -1.81 7.77
C ILE A 115 3.13 -1.24 8.97
N TYR A 116 1.82 -1.47 9.05
CA TYR A 116 0.96 -0.98 10.14
C TYR A 116 0.67 -2.03 11.21
N ILE A 117 1.00 -3.30 10.96
CA ILE A 117 0.67 -4.43 11.85
C ILE A 117 1.87 -4.81 12.74
N GLU A 118 3.12 -4.52 12.34
CA GLU A 118 4.31 -4.90 13.12
C GLU A 118 4.71 -3.93 14.24
N THR A 119 4.07 -2.76 14.37
CA THR A 119 4.45 -1.74 15.37
C THR A 119 3.89 -1.97 16.78
N SER A 120 3.20 -3.07 17.04
CA SER A 120 2.63 -3.39 18.37
C SER A 120 3.46 -4.36 19.23
N SER A 121 4.63 -4.83 18.79
CA SER A 121 5.39 -5.88 19.51
C SER A 121 6.61 -5.43 20.32
N ASP A 122 6.97 -4.15 20.39
CA ASP A 122 8.16 -3.69 21.15
C ASP A 122 7.84 -2.60 22.19
N ARG A 123 6.94 -2.92 23.13
CA ARG A 123 6.85 -2.24 24.45
C ARG A 123 6.71 -3.27 25.57
N GLY A 124 7.75 -4.08 25.75
CA GLY A 124 7.78 -5.07 26.82
C GLY A 124 9.18 -5.58 27.13
N ASN A 125 10.07 -4.72 27.63
CA ASN A 125 10.86 -4.98 28.84
C ASN A 125 11.56 -3.70 29.33
#